data_AF-A0A2S2PKT8-F1
#
_entry.id   AF-A0A2S2PKT8-F1
#
_cell.length_a   1.000
_cell.length_b   1.000
_cell.length_c   1.000
_cell.angle_alpha   90.00
_cell.angle_beta   90.00
_cell.angle_gamma   90.00
#
_symmetry.space_group_name_H-M   'P 1'
#
loop_
_entity.id
_entity.type
_entity.pdbx_description
1 polymer ?
#
loop_
_entity_poly.entity_id
_entity_poly.type
_entity_poly.pdbx_seq_one_letter_code
_entity_poly.pdbx_strand_id
1 'polypeptide(L)'
;MDAFVESGLLEDDDSVTIYPEHTKGKKLSSSSVDDILKTRTYDLHITYDKFYQTPRLWLYGYNENQKPLNVEEMYEDVSQDYAKKTVTMESHPHVPGPSMASIHPCKHADIMKKLIQMVTDGGKDIGVHMYLIIFLKFVQSVIPTIDYDYTQNINL
;
A
#
# COMPACT_ATOMS: atom_id res chain seq x y z
N MET A 1 -15.48 13.77 -11.64
CA MET A 1 -15.34 13.87 -10.17
C MET A 1 -16.63 13.42 -9.48
N ASP A 2 -17.81 13.71 -10.04
CA ASP A 2 -19.11 13.25 -9.49
C ASP A 2 -19.51 11.82 -9.92
N ALA A 3 -19.01 11.31 -11.04
CA ALA A 3 -19.43 10.03 -11.61
C ALA A 3 -19.07 8.78 -10.77
N PHE A 4 -18.04 8.85 -9.91
CA PHE A 4 -17.63 7.71 -9.08
C PHE A 4 -18.49 7.57 -7.83
N VAL A 5 -18.93 8.71 -7.27
CA VAL A 5 -19.83 8.78 -6.12
C VAL A 5 -21.28 8.42 -6.52
N GLU A 6 -21.68 8.77 -7.75
CA GLU A 6 -23.02 8.49 -8.29
C GLU A 6 -23.23 7.01 -8.66
N SER A 7 -22.16 6.22 -8.80
CA SER A 7 -22.25 4.81 -9.23
C SER A 7 -22.78 3.83 -8.17
N GLY A 8 -23.06 4.28 -6.93
CA GLY A 8 -23.74 3.47 -5.92
C GLY A 8 -23.02 2.20 -5.47
N LEU A 9 -21.75 2.00 -5.84
CA LEU A 9 -20.94 0.80 -5.58
C LEU A 9 -20.31 0.75 -4.17
N LEU A 10 -20.86 1.51 -3.22
CA LEU A 10 -20.54 1.34 -1.80
C LEU A 10 -21.39 0.19 -1.25
N GLU A 11 -21.03 -1.04 -1.62
CA GLU A 11 -21.51 -2.22 -0.92
C GLU A 11 -20.53 -2.56 0.21
N ASP A 12 -21.11 -2.65 1.42
CA ASP A 12 -20.49 -3.08 2.66
C ASP A 12 -20.10 -4.56 2.55
N ASP A 13 -18.83 -4.85 2.24
CA ASP A 13 -18.23 -6.16 2.45
C ASP A 13 -17.04 -6.03 3.41
N ASP A 14 -17.39 -6.02 4.70
CA ASP A 14 -16.49 -6.05 5.85
C ASP A 14 -15.94 -7.48 6.04
N SER A 15 -14.83 -7.82 5.39
CA SER A 15 -14.02 -8.98 5.80
C SER A 15 -12.54 -8.91 5.37
N VAL A 16 -11.83 -7.82 5.73
CA VAL A 16 -10.35 -7.85 5.65
C VAL A 16 -9.81 -8.69 6.81
N THR A 17 -9.55 -9.97 6.54
CA THR A 17 -8.95 -10.91 7.49
C THR A 17 -7.43 -10.73 7.41
N ILE A 18 -6.85 -9.95 8.32
CA ILE A 18 -5.42 -9.62 8.30
C ILE A 18 -4.65 -10.61 9.17
N TYR A 19 -4.48 -11.88 8.73
CA TYR A 19 -3.34 -12.74 9.11
C TYR A 19 -3.29 -13.96 8.16
N PRO A 20 -2.23 -14.19 7.36
CA PRO A 20 -1.98 -15.52 6.84
C PRO A 20 -1.28 -16.37 7.92
N GLU A 21 -1.88 -17.51 8.29
CA GLU A 21 -1.21 -18.54 9.09
C GLU A 21 0.02 -19.08 8.37
N HIS A 22 1.15 -19.15 9.07
CA HIS A 22 2.35 -19.87 8.64
C HIS A 22 2.05 -21.37 8.45
N THR A 23 1.80 -21.79 7.21
CA THR A 23 1.72 -23.22 6.86
C THR A 23 3.07 -23.74 6.36
N LYS A 24 3.49 -24.86 6.94
CA LYS A 24 4.81 -25.48 6.78
C LYS A 24 5.04 -26.05 5.37
N GLY A 25 6.33 -26.08 5.00
CA GLY A 25 6.87 -26.35 3.67
C GLY A 25 6.38 -27.60 2.92
N LYS A 26 6.25 -27.43 1.60
CA LYS A 26 6.05 -28.50 0.62
C LYS A 26 7.35 -28.70 -0.17
N LYS A 27 7.82 -29.95 -0.26
CA LYS A 27 9.04 -30.36 -0.98
C LYS A 27 9.00 -29.95 -2.46
N LEU A 28 10.03 -29.26 -2.94
CA LEU A 28 10.24 -28.97 -4.36
C LEU A 28 10.85 -30.17 -5.09
N SER A 29 10.19 -30.59 -6.18
CA SER A 29 10.79 -31.38 -7.24
C SER A 29 11.52 -30.46 -8.22
N SER A 30 12.74 -30.85 -8.58
CA SER A 30 13.66 -30.16 -9.49
C SER A 30 13.13 -30.03 -10.92
N SER A 31 12.98 -28.79 -11.43
CA SER A 31 13.52 -28.32 -12.72
C SER A 31 12.77 -27.10 -13.28
N SER A 32 13.31 -25.90 -13.11
CA SER A 32 13.26 -24.81 -14.10
C SER A 32 14.25 -23.72 -13.70
N VAL A 33 14.95 -23.15 -14.66
CA VAL A 33 15.96 -22.09 -14.47
C VAL A 33 15.27 -20.71 -14.42
N ASP A 34 13.98 -20.68 -14.05
CA ASP A 34 13.05 -19.54 -14.21
C ASP A 34 12.53 -18.96 -12.88
N ASP A 35 13.10 -19.36 -11.73
CA ASP A 35 12.78 -18.73 -10.43
C ASP A 35 13.63 -17.47 -10.16
N ILE A 36 14.01 -16.73 -11.22
CA ILE A 36 14.61 -15.41 -11.03
C ILE A 36 13.47 -14.45 -10.68
N LEU A 37 13.42 -14.07 -9.40
CA LEU A 37 12.58 -12.99 -8.89
C LEU A 37 12.90 -11.72 -9.69
N LYS A 38 11.97 -11.27 -10.53
CA LYS A 38 12.12 -10.01 -11.27
C LYS A 38 12.39 -8.89 -10.28
N THR A 39 13.58 -8.29 -10.33
CA THR A 39 13.98 -7.31 -9.33
C THR A 39 13.52 -5.92 -9.76
N ARG A 40 12.50 -5.38 -9.09
CA ARG A 40 12.00 -4.01 -9.32
C ARG A 40 12.49 -3.08 -8.21
N THR A 41 12.61 -1.80 -8.54
CA THR A 41 12.96 -0.76 -7.57
C THR A 41 11.91 0.33 -7.60
N TYR A 42 11.64 0.97 -6.47
CA TYR A 42 10.55 1.93 -6.31
C TYR A 42 11.00 3.18 -5.58
N ASP A 43 10.61 4.33 -6.13
CA ASP A 43 10.60 5.60 -5.43
C ASP A 43 9.23 5.78 -4.77
N LEU A 44 9.22 6.01 -3.46
CA LEU A 44 8.01 6.23 -2.67
C LEU A 44 7.96 7.68 -2.19
N HIS A 45 6.89 8.41 -2.52
CA HIS A 45 6.67 9.76 -2.02
C HIS A 45 5.46 9.79 -1.10
N ILE A 46 5.59 10.47 0.04
CA ILE A 46 4.47 10.74 0.94
C ILE A 46 4.19 12.24 0.92
N THR A 47 2.96 12.59 0.55
CA THR A 47 2.46 13.96 0.59
C THR A 47 1.36 14.10 1.62
N TYR A 48 1.16 15.30 2.15
CA TYR A 48 0.00 15.58 3.00
C TYR A 48 -1.18 16.04 2.15
N ASP A 49 -2.24 15.24 2.11
CA ASP A 49 -3.48 15.62 1.44
C ASP A 49 -4.28 16.59 2.34
N LYS A 50 -4.38 17.85 1.92
CA LYS A 50 -5.02 18.89 2.73
C LYS A 50 -6.52 18.69 2.91
N PHE A 51 -7.19 18.06 1.94
CA PHE A 51 -8.63 17.86 1.97
C PHE A 51 -8.99 16.73 2.94
N TYR A 52 -8.31 15.59 2.85
CA TYR A 52 -8.55 14.44 3.73
C TYR A 52 -7.79 14.50 5.06
N GLN A 53 -6.82 15.42 5.18
CA GLN A 53 -5.96 15.58 6.36
C GLN A 53 -5.18 14.30 6.73
N THR A 54 -4.80 13.54 5.71
CA THR A 54 -4.08 12.26 5.82
C THR A 54 -2.89 12.23 4.87
N PRO A 55 -1.89 11.38 5.12
CA PRO A 55 -0.84 11.13 4.15
C PRO A 55 -1.41 10.42 2.93
N ARG A 56 -0.90 10.78 1.76
CA ARG A 56 -1.12 10.12 0.47
C ARG A 56 0.21 9.58 -0.03
N LEU A 57 0.22 8.32 -0.44
CA LEU A 57 1.41 7.64 -0.96
C LEU A 57 1.40 7.64 -2.50
N TRP A 58 2.54 7.93 -3.08
CA TRP A 58 2.82 7.87 -4.50
C TRP A 58 3.95 6.90 -4.77
N LEU A 59 3.85 6.15 -5.86
CA LEU A 59 4.80 5.12 -6.24
C LEU A 59 5.25 5.35 -7.67
N TYR A 60 6.57 5.25 -7.88
CA TYR A 60 7.17 5.24 -9.19
C TYR A 60 8.20 4.12 -9.28
N GLY A 61 7.88 3.09 -10.06
CA GLY A 61 8.68 1.88 -10.14
C GLY A 61 9.57 1.83 -11.38
N TYR A 62 10.65 1.08 -11.26
CA TYR A 62 11.61 0.78 -12.33
C TYR A 62 11.85 -0.72 -12.43
N ASN A 63 12.04 -1.20 -13.64
CA ASN A 63 12.47 -2.58 -13.89
C ASN A 63 13.97 -2.77 -13.62
N GLU A 64 14.45 -3.99 -13.81
CA GLU A 64 15.85 -4.40 -13.63
C GLU A 64 16.86 -3.56 -14.44
N ASN A 65 16.42 -2.98 -15.56
CA ASN A 65 17.24 -2.14 -16.43
C ASN A 65 17.11 -0.65 -16.10
N GLN A 66 16.57 -0.30 -14.93
CA GLN A 66 16.28 1.07 -14.48
C GLN A 66 15.36 1.86 -15.43
N LYS A 67 14.51 1.16 -16.17
CA LYS A 67 13.48 1.81 -17.00
C LYS A 67 12.18 1.90 -16.23
N PRO A 68 11.42 3.01 -16.37
CA PRO A 68 10.11 3.16 -15.74
C PRO A 68 9.20 1.99 -16.06
N LEU A 69 8.50 1.48 -15.04
CA LEU A 69 7.48 0.46 -15.19
C LEU A 69 6.24 1.04 -15.88
N ASN A 70 5.58 0.19 -16.64
CA ASN A 70 4.25 0.51 -17.14
C ASN A 70 3.19 0.30 -16.05
N VAL A 71 1.96 0.76 -16.32
CA VAL A 71 0.86 0.71 -15.35
C VAL A 71 0.50 -0.72 -14.97
N GLU A 72 0.54 -1.66 -15.91
CA GLU A 72 0.19 -3.07 -15.69
C GLU A 72 1.22 -3.74 -14.77
N GLU A 73 2.51 -3.51 -15.02
CA GLU A 73 3.62 -3.97 -14.19
C GLU A 73 3.52 -3.40 -12.78
N MET A 74 3.17 -2.12 -12.62
CA MET A 74 2.97 -1.51 -11.30
C MET A 74 1.83 -2.19 -10.53
N TYR A 75 0.74 -2.57 -11.21
CA TYR A 75 -0.41 -3.24 -10.58
C TYR A 75 -0.11 -4.68 -10.13
N GLU A 76 0.91 -5.34 -10.69
CA GLU A 76 1.34 -6.66 -10.23
C GLU A 76 1.89 -6.62 -8.79
N ASP A 77 2.42 -5.46 -8.36
CA ASP A 77 3.00 -5.25 -7.03
C ASP A 77 2.00 -4.66 -6.01
N VAL A 78 0.76 -4.43 -6.44
CA VAL A 78 -0.33 -3.98 -5.56
C VAL A 78 -1.24 -5.16 -5.27
N SER A 79 -1.60 -5.34 -3.99
CA SER A 79 -2.56 -6.35 -3.56
C SER A 79 -3.89 -6.19 -4.30
N GLN A 80 -4.43 -7.30 -4.81
CA GLN A 80 -5.65 -7.30 -5.63
C GLN A 80 -6.86 -6.72 -4.90
N ASP A 81 -6.91 -6.87 -3.57
CA ASP A 81 -7.97 -6.33 -2.73
C ASP A 81 -8.02 -4.79 -2.76
N TYR A 82 -6.89 -4.15 -3.06
CA TYR A 82 -6.70 -2.70 -3.06
C TYR A 82 -6.52 -2.11 -4.46
N ALA A 83 -5.91 -2.86 -5.39
CA ALA A 83 -5.50 -2.41 -6.73
C ALA A 83 -6.61 -1.72 -7.51
N LYS A 84 -7.82 -2.29 -7.52
CA LYS A 84 -8.96 -1.75 -8.29
C LYS A 84 -9.87 -0.81 -7.50
N LYS A 85 -9.62 -0.65 -6.19
CA LYS A 85 -10.46 0.14 -5.29
C LYS A 85 -9.82 1.48 -4.92
N THR A 86 -8.51 1.49 -4.73
CA THR A 86 -7.81 2.60 -4.08
C THR A 86 -6.61 3.12 -4.85
N VAL A 87 -6.11 2.42 -5.89
CA VAL A 87 -4.93 2.86 -6.64
C VAL A 87 -5.32 3.50 -7.98
N THR A 88 -4.89 4.73 -8.19
CA THR A 88 -5.17 5.55 -9.38
C THR A 88 -3.87 6.09 -9.98
N MET A 89 -3.85 6.33 -11.29
CA MET A 89 -2.73 7.00 -11.96
C MET A 89 -2.99 8.51 -11.98
N GLU A 90 -2.20 9.27 -11.24
CA GLU A 90 -2.38 10.71 -11.04
C GLU A 90 -1.06 11.47 -11.21
N SER A 91 -1.15 12.75 -11.57
CA SER A 91 0.03 13.63 -11.62
C SER A 91 0.44 14.04 -10.21
N HIS A 92 1.71 13.87 -9.87
CA HIS A 92 2.22 14.23 -8.56
C HIS A 92 2.15 15.75 -8.32
N PRO A 93 1.63 16.24 -7.17
CA PRO A 93 1.36 17.66 -6.94
C PRO A 93 2.62 18.53 -6.85
N HIS A 94 3.77 17.94 -6.55
CA HIS A 94 5.04 18.66 -6.31
C HIS A 94 6.20 18.22 -7.20
N VAL A 95 6.02 17.17 -8.01
CA VAL A 95 7.09 16.57 -8.81
C VAL A 95 6.63 16.58 -10.26
N PRO A 96 7.29 17.34 -11.15
CA PRO A 96 6.95 17.31 -12.57
C PRO A 96 7.38 15.97 -13.16
N GLY A 97 6.57 15.41 -14.05
CA GLY A 97 6.89 14.13 -14.65
C GLY A 97 5.67 13.41 -15.20
N PRO A 98 5.85 12.14 -15.62
CA PRO A 98 4.74 11.28 -15.98
C PRO A 98 3.84 11.00 -14.77
N SER A 99 2.61 10.57 -15.03
CA SER A 99 1.69 10.14 -13.98
C SER A 99 2.30 9.03 -13.14
N MET A 100 2.08 9.11 -11.83
CA MET A 100 2.53 8.15 -10.83
C MET A 100 1.33 7.36 -10.31
N ALA A 101 1.58 6.13 -9.84
CA ALA A 101 0.55 5.39 -9.12
C ALA A 101 0.37 6.05 -7.75
N SER A 102 -0.87 6.30 -7.34
CA SER A 102 -1.23 6.93 -6.07
C SER A 102 -2.23 6.05 -5.34
N ILE A 103 -2.00 5.84 -4.04
CA ILE A 103 -3.00 5.23 -3.14
C ILE A 103 -3.91 6.36 -2.65
N HIS A 104 -5.16 6.35 -3.07
CA HIS A 104 -6.12 7.41 -2.81
C HIS A 104 -6.50 7.48 -1.32
N PRO A 105 -6.44 8.66 -0.68
CA PRO A 105 -6.48 8.78 0.78
C PRO A 105 -7.88 8.78 1.41
N CYS A 106 -8.94 8.64 0.62
CA CYS A 106 -10.33 8.80 1.09
C CYS A 106 -10.74 7.87 2.23
N LYS A 107 -10.11 6.68 2.33
CA LYS A 107 -10.36 5.71 3.41
C LYS A 107 -9.25 5.65 4.46
N HIS A 108 -8.18 6.43 4.30
CA HIS A 108 -7.04 6.40 5.22
C HIS A 108 -7.45 6.81 6.63
N ALA A 109 -8.31 7.81 6.79
CA ALA A 109 -8.73 8.27 8.12
C ALA A 109 -9.46 7.17 8.92
N ASP A 110 -10.40 6.46 8.27
CA ASP A 110 -11.16 5.37 8.90
C ASP A 110 -10.26 4.20 9.28
N ILE A 111 -9.33 3.83 8.39
CA ILE A 111 -8.38 2.73 8.62
C ILE A 111 -7.41 3.10 9.76
N MET A 112 -6.84 4.30 9.73
CA MET A 112 -5.89 4.76 10.76
C MET A 112 -6.55 4.85 12.13
N LYS A 113 -7.80 5.31 12.19
CA LYS A 113 -8.57 5.33 13.45
C LYS A 113 -8.73 3.92 14.03
N LYS A 114 -9.10 2.93 13.20
CA LYS A 114 -9.24 1.53 13.62
C LYS A 114 -7.91 0.96 14.12
N LEU A 115 -6.81 1.19 13.38
CA LEU A 115 -5.48 0.70 13.76
C LEU A 115 -4.98 1.31 15.08
N ILE A 116 -5.14 2.62 15.26
CA ILE A 116 -4.74 3.31 16.49
C ILE A 116 -5.56 2.79 17.67
N GLN A 117 -6.87 2.57 17.49
CA GLN A 117 -7.73 2.00 18.54
C GLN A 117 -7.26 0.60 18.94
N MET A 118 -6.98 -0.29 17.99
CA MET A 118 -6.50 -1.65 18.27
C MET A 118 -5.18 -1.64 19.07
N VAL A 119 -4.23 -0.78 18.70
CA VAL A 119 -2.96 -0.66 19.43
C VAL A 119 -3.15 -0.09 20.83
N THR A 120 -4.08 0.87 20.98
CA THR A 120 -4.39 1.49 22.27
C THR A 120 -5.09 0.49 23.20
N ASP A 121 -6.02 -0.31 22.68
CA ASP A 121 -6.70 -1.38 23.41
C ASP A 121 -5.71 -2.49 23.84
N GLY A 122 -4.64 -2.68 23.08
CA GLY A 122 -3.48 -3.51 23.43
C GLY A 122 -2.59 -2.93 24.56
N GLY A 123 -2.99 -1.81 25.17
CA GLY A 123 -2.30 -1.19 26.30
C GLY A 123 -1.07 -0.35 25.93
N LYS A 124 -0.90 0.00 24.65
CA LYS A 124 0.20 0.85 24.19
C LYS A 124 -0.28 2.28 24.00
N ASP A 125 0.40 3.22 24.64
CA ASP A 125 0.17 4.64 24.40
C ASP A 125 0.89 5.07 23.11
N ILE A 126 0.17 5.73 22.20
CA ILE A 126 0.68 6.13 20.89
C ILE A 126 0.66 7.65 20.79
N GLY A 127 1.85 8.24 20.70
CA GLY A 127 1.98 9.65 20.33
C GLY A 127 1.78 9.88 18.83
N VAL A 128 1.33 11.09 18.46
CA VAL A 128 1.11 11.49 17.05
C VAL A 128 2.33 11.32 16.15
N HIS A 129 3.54 11.41 16.71
CA HIS A 129 4.80 11.22 16.00
C HIS A 129 4.96 9.79 15.41
N MET A 130 4.20 8.82 15.90
CA MET A 130 4.18 7.43 15.40
C MET A 130 3.21 7.21 14.25
N TYR A 131 2.40 8.22 13.89
CA TYR A 131 1.35 8.09 12.88
C TYR A 131 1.88 7.60 11.54
N LEU A 132 3.01 8.14 11.07
CA LEU A 132 3.59 7.73 9.78
C LEU A 132 4.09 6.28 9.80
N ILE A 133 4.56 5.78 10.93
CA ILE A 133 5.02 4.39 11.04
C ILE A 133 3.82 3.44 10.99
N ILE A 134 2.73 3.77 11.68
CA ILE A 134 1.48 3.01 11.60
C ILE A 134 0.92 3.05 10.18
N PHE A 135 0.98 4.20 9.52
CA PHE A 135 0.58 4.36 8.13
C PHE A 135 1.43 3.48 7.20
N LEU A 136 2.75 3.45 7.36
CA LEU A 136 3.65 2.58 6.60
C LEU A 136 3.35 1.10 6.83
N LYS A 137 3.02 0.68 8.07
CA LYS A 137 2.58 -0.69 8.34
C LYS A 137 1.28 -1.05 7.61
N PHE A 138 0.34 -0.12 7.52
CA PHE A 138 -0.87 -0.29 6.71
C PHE A 138 -0.53 -0.39 5.21
N VAL A 139 0.37 0.47 4.71
CA VAL A 139 0.79 0.44 3.31
C VAL A 139 1.40 -0.92 2.95
N GLN A 140 2.08 -1.62 3.87
CA GLN A 140 2.63 -2.95 3.60
C GLN A 140 1.55 -3.99 3.25
N SER A 141 0.31 -3.84 3.74
CA SER A 141 -0.79 -4.72 3.31
C SER A 141 -1.29 -4.39 1.89
N VAL A 142 -1.03 -3.17 1.41
CA VAL A 142 -1.41 -2.71 0.08
C VAL A 142 -0.35 -3.06 -0.97
N ILE A 143 0.94 -2.94 -0.62
CA ILE A 143 2.09 -3.21 -1.51
C ILE A 143 3.04 -4.26 -0.89
N PRO A 144 2.59 -5.52 -0.76
CA PRO A 144 3.31 -6.54 0.01
C PRO A 144 4.66 -6.96 -0.59
N THR A 145 4.86 -6.73 -1.89
CA THR A 145 6.09 -7.12 -2.62
C THR A 145 7.16 -6.04 -2.59
N ILE A 146 6.82 -4.81 -2.18
CA ILE A 146 7.75 -3.69 -2.12
C ILE A 146 8.37 -3.66 -0.72
N ASP A 147 9.69 -3.80 -0.67
CA ASP A 147 10.45 -3.70 0.57
C ASP A 147 10.89 -2.25 0.81
N TYR A 148 10.49 -1.69 1.94
CA TYR A 148 10.91 -0.38 2.41
C TYR A 148 10.99 -0.37 3.93
N ASP A 149 11.85 0.49 4.47
CA ASP A 149 12.08 0.53 5.91
C ASP A 149 10.93 1.23 6.64
N TYR A 150 10.20 0.48 7.47
CA TYR A 150 9.23 0.97 8.42
C TYR A 150 9.53 0.48 9.85
N THR A 151 10.81 0.17 10.13
CA THR A 151 11.22 -0.45 11.38
C THR A 151 11.04 0.48 12.59
N GLN A 152 9.93 0.27 13.27
CA GLN A 152 9.88 0.28 14.73
C GLN A 152 9.22 -1.00 15.21
N ASN A 153 9.73 -1.55 16.31
CA ASN A 153 9.17 -2.70 17.02
C ASN A 153 7.83 -2.35 17.70
N ILE A 154 6.85 -1.90 16.92
CA ILE A 154 5.46 -1.79 17.33
C ILE A 154 4.86 -3.16 17.03
N ASN A 155 4.96 -4.10 17.97
CA ASN A 155 4.13 -5.30 17.91
C ASN A 155 2.66 -4.84 17.91
N LEU A 156 1.97 -5.02 16.78
CA LEU A 156 0.53 -4.83 16.69
C LEU A 156 -0.16 -5.99 17.41
#